data_AF-A0AA43FMK1-F1
#
_entry.id   AF-A0AA43FMK1-F1
#
_cell.length_a   1.000
_cell.length_b   1.000
_cell.length_c   1.000
_cell.angle_alpha   90.00
_cell.angle_beta   90.00
_cell.angle_gamma   90.00
#
_symmetry.space_group_name_H-M   'P 1'
#
loop_
_entity.id
_entity.type
_entity.pdbx_description
1 polymer ?
#
loop_
_entity_poly.entity_id
_entity_poly.type
_entity_poly.pdbx_seq_one_letter_code
_entity_poly.pdbx_strand_id
1 'polypeptide(L)'
;MAAFRFSLQKVLELREERENERARGLARARMDADAARTAREDLEAARAAGRERLATAHGLGGAVGHLQNLAYVVGQVDARISAADGECRKADEQVVESMKGYHEAVQERRAIGQLRERRLQQWHGEQTRLEQKTMDEVALTRHGRSGTGSKGDNEA
;
A
#
# COMPACT_ATOMS: atom_id res chain seq x y z
N MET A 1 -18.66 -15.61 -29.21
CA MET A 1 -18.85 -14.63 -28.12
C MET A 1 -17.62 -13.77 -28.03
N ALA A 2 -17.76 -12.44 -28.16
CA ALA A 2 -16.62 -11.54 -28.00
C ALA A 2 -16.26 -11.44 -26.51
N ALA A 3 -14.98 -11.46 -26.15
CA ALA A 3 -14.54 -11.27 -24.76
C ALA A 3 -14.48 -9.78 -24.40
N PHE A 4 -14.77 -9.43 -23.15
CA PHE A 4 -14.60 -8.07 -22.64
C PHE A 4 -13.13 -7.64 -22.72
N ARG A 5 -12.87 -6.45 -23.27
CA ARG A 5 -11.54 -5.83 -23.31
C ARG A 5 -11.60 -4.44 -22.70
N PHE A 6 -10.84 -4.23 -21.64
CA PHE A 6 -10.72 -2.92 -21.00
C PHE A 6 -9.58 -2.12 -21.63
N SER A 7 -9.91 -0.97 -22.24
CA SER A 7 -8.93 -0.14 -22.96
C SER A 7 -7.80 0.39 -22.07
N LEU A 8 -8.02 0.52 -20.77
CA LEU A 8 -7.03 1.02 -19.80
C LEU A 8 -6.39 -0.11 -18.97
N GLN A 9 -6.44 -1.36 -19.44
CA GLN A 9 -5.87 -2.49 -18.71
C GLN A 9 -4.37 -2.29 -18.42
N LYS A 10 -3.60 -1.80 -19.40
CA LYS A 10 -2.16 -1.53 -19.19
C LYS A 10 -1.90 -0.40 -18.18
N VAL A 11 -2.79 0.59 -18.13
CA VAL A 11 -2.70 1.67 -17.13
C VAL A 11 -2.99 1.13 -15.73
N LEU A 12 -3.97 0.23 -15.60
CA LEU A 12 -4.27 -0.43 -14.32
C LEU A 12 -3.08 -1.23 -13.81
N GLU A 13 -2.45 -2.03 -14.66
CA GLU A 13 -1.23 -2.79 -14.31
C GLU A 13 -0.10 -1.86 -13.86
N LEU A 14 0.15 -0.77 -14.58
CA LEU A 14 1.18 0.20 -14.19
C LEU A 14 0.88 0.86 -12.83
N ARG A 15 -0.41 1.12 -12.52
CA ARG A 15 -0.82 1.66 -11.22
C ARG A 15 -0.66 0.63 -10.11
N GLU A 16 -0.90 -0.65 -10.39
CA GLU A 16 -0.64 -1.76 -9.46
C GLU A 16 0.85 -1.92 -9.16
N GLU A 17 1.70 -1.85 -10.18
CA GLU A 17 3.15 -1.87 -10.02
C GLU A 17 3.63 -0.69 -9.16
N ARG A 18 3.14 0.52 -9.42
CA ARG A 18 3.44 1.71 -8.61
C ARG A 18 2.96 1.59 -7.16
N GLU A 19 1.76 1.07 -6.93
CA GLU A 19 1.27 0.79 -5.57
C GLU A 19 2.21 -0.17 -4.83
N ASN A 20 2.64 -1.24 -5.49
CA ASN A 20 3.56 -2.22 -4.93
C ASN A 20 4.94 -1.62 -4.63
N GLU A 21 5.47 -0.78 -5.52
CA GLU A 21 6.72 -0.04 -5.29
C GLU A 21 6.61 0.88 -4.07
N ARG A 22 5.51 1.64 -3.96
CA ARG A 22 5.27 2.52 -2.81
C ARG A 22 5.08 1.73 -1.52
N ALA A 23 4.43 0.58 -1.56
CA ALA A 23 4.30 -0.33 -0.42
C ALA A 23 5.66 -0.82 0.07
N ARG A 24 6.56 -1.22 -0.85
CA ARG A 24 7.95 -1.60 -0.52
C ARG A 24 8.73 -0.44 0.07
N GLY A 25 8.59 0.76 -0.51
CA GLY A 25 9.21 1.97 0.00
C GLY A 25 8.77 2.29 1.43
N LEU A 26 7.47 2.20 1.71
CA LEU A 26 6.93 2.37 3.06
C LEU A 26 7.44 1.31 4.04
N ALA A 27 7.49 0.04 3.63
CA ALA A 27 8.04 -1.03 4.47
C ALA A 27 9.51 -0.74 4.82
N ARG A 28 10.31 -0.29 3.84
CA ARG A 28 11.70 0.08 4.07
C ARG A 28 11.84 1.25 5.03
N ALA A 29 11.07 2.32 4.82
CA ALA A 29 11.09 3.50 5.70
C ALA A 29 10.75 3.14 7.15
N ARG A 30 9.79 2.23 7.37
CA ARG A 30 9.45 1.72 8.71
C ARG A 30 10.60 0.95 9.34
N MET A 31 11.24 0.05 8.58
CA MET A 31 12.40 -0.68 9.07
C MET A 31 13.55 0.27 9.46
N ASP A 32 13.80 1.31 8.65
CA ASP A 32 14.84 2.29 8.93
C ASP A 32 14.50 3.12 10.18
N ALA A 33 13.22 3.49 10.38
CA ALA A 33 12.77 4.18 11.59
C ALA A 33 12.89 3.30 12.86
N ASP A 34 12.51 2.04 12.78
CA ASP A 34 12.65 1.10 13.89
C ASP A 34 14.12 0.87 14.23
N ALA A 35 14.99 0.71 13.23
CA ALA A 35 16.43 0.60 13.43
C ALA A 35 17.04 1.84 14.09
N ALA A 36 16.60 3.04 13.70
CA ALA A 36 17.04 4.29 14.31
C ALA A 36 16.62 4.38 15.79
N ARG A 37 15.38 3.96 16.11
CA ARG A 37 14.90 3.91 17.51
C ARG A 37 15.68 2.92 18.35
N THR A 38 15.92 1.70 17.86
CA THR A 38 16.75 0.71 18.56
C THR A 38 18.16 1.24 18.81
N ALA A 39 18.79 1.87 17.81
CA ALA A 39 20.12 2.46 17.98
C ALA A 39 20.15 3.57 19.04
N ARG A 40 19.07 4.38 19.13
CA ARG A 40 18.92 5.38 20.19
C ARG A 40 18.75 4.73 21.55
N GLU A 41 17.90 3.72 21.68
CA GLU A 41 17.68 2.98 22.92
C GLU A 41 18.97 2.34 23.44
N ASP A 42 19.78 1.75 22.55
CA ASP A 42 21.09 1.19 22.89
C ASP A 42 22.05 2.26 23.46
N LEU A 43 22.03 3.46 22.88
CA LEU A 43 22.82 4.59 23.38
C LEU A 43 22.32 5.09 24.75
N GLU A 44 21.00 5.15 24.96
CA GLU A 44 20.40 5.50 26.25
C GLU A 44 20.75 4.47 27.33
N ALA A 45 20.72 3.18 27.00
CA ALA A 45 21.16 2.11 27.90
C ALA A 45 22.65 2.23 28.24
N ALA A 46 23.51 2.50 27.24
CA ALA A 46 24.93 2.73 27.45
C ALA A 46 25.20 3.96 28.34
N ARG A 47 24.43 5.04 28.15
CA ARG A 47 24.49 6.24 29.00
C ARG A 47 24.12 5.92 30.45
N ALA A 48 23.03 5.19 30.67
CA ALA A 48 22.57 4.82 31.99
C ALA A 48 23.64 4.00 32.74
N ALA A 49 24.18 2.96 32.09
CA ALA A 49 25.26 2.15 32.63
C ALA A 49 26.54 2.97 32.89
N GLY A 50 26.89 3.91 32.00
CA GLY A 50 28.01 4.81 32.19
C GLY A 50 27.86 5.72 33.40
N ARG A 51 26.66 6.25 33.63
CA ARG A 51 26.34 7.09 34.79
C ARG A 51 26.36 6.32 36.10
N GLU A 52 25.84 5.09 36.11
CA GLU A 52 25.91 4.20 37.27
C GLU A 52 27.36 3.93 37.66
N ARG A 53 28.22 3.55 36.69
CA ARG A 53 29.65 3.33 36.93
C ARG A 53 30.36 4.58 37.48
N LEU A 54 30.02 5.76 36.95
CA LEU A 54 30.56 7.02 37.44
C LEU A 54 30.14 7.30 38.90
N ALA A 55 28.88 7.05 39.24
CA ALA A 55 28.39 7.19 40.61
C ALA A 55 29.08 6.22 41.58
N THR A 56 29.25 4.96 41.19
CA THR A 56 29.97 3.95 41.98
C THR A 56 31.44 4.33 42.18
N ALA A 57 32.14 4.72 41.11
CA ALA A 57 33.55 5.13 41.18
C ALA A 57 33.75 6.35 42.08
N HIS A 58 32.80 7.29 42.07
CA HIS A 58 32.84 8.45 42.96
C HIS A 58 32.61 8.04 44.43
N GLY A 59 31.65 7.16 44.70
CA GLY A 59 31.35 6.67 46.05
C GLY A 59 32.49 5.88 46.71
N LEU A 60 33.34 5.24 45.90
CA LEU A 60 34.50 4.47 46.37
C LEU A 60 35.79 5.31 46.50
N GLY A 61 35.73 6.63 46.29
CA GLY A 61 36.91 7.50 46.34
C GLY A 61 37.87 7.31 45.17
N GLY A 62 37.35 6.97 43.99
CA GLY A 62 38.13 6.74 42.79
C GLY A 62 39.03 7.92 42.39
N ALA A 63 40.15 7.63 41.74
CA ALA A 63 41.09 8.64 41.29
C ALA A 63 40.43 9.68 40.38
N VAL A 64 40.71 10.97 40.60
CA VAL A 64 40.11 12.11 39.87
C VAL A 64 40.22 11.96 38.35
N GLY A 65 41.36 11.48 37.85
CA GLY A 65 41.56 11.25 36.41
C GLY A 65 40.65 10.16 35.83
N HIS A 66 40.31 9.13 36.61
CA HIS A 66 39.38 8.08 36.19
C HIS A 66 37.94 8.62 36.10
N LEU A 67 37.54 9.46 37.06
CA LEU A 67 36.23 10.12 37.05
C LEU A 67 36.10 11.09 35.88
N GLN A 68 37.14 11.86 35.56
CA GLN A 68 37.14 12.75 34.39
C GLN A 68 37.00 11.99 33.08
N ASN A 69 37.70 10.85 32.94
CA ASN A 69 37.59 10.03 31.74
C ASN A 69 36.17 9.45 31.58
N LEU A 70 35.60 8.91 32.65
CA LEU A 70 34.21 8.41 32.63
C LEU A 70 33.20 9.53 32.31
N ALA A 71 33.37 10.72 32.90
CA ALA A 71 32.51 11.87 32.61
C ALA A 71 32.60 12.30 31.14
N TYR A 72 33.81 12.30 30.58
CA TYR A 72 34.03 12.61 29.16
C TYR A 72 33.33 11.59 28.25
N VAL A 73 33.47 10.28 28.53
CA VAL A 73 32.80 9.23 27.75
C VAL A 73 31.28 9.37 27.83
N VAL A 74 30.71 9.63 29.00
CA VAL A 74 29.26 9.88 29.15
C VAL A 74 28.83 11.11 28.34
N GLY A 75 29.61 12.19 28.35
CA GLY A 75 29.34 13.37 27.53
C GLY A 75 29.36 13.08 26.02
N GLN A 76 30.27 12.20 25.55
CA GLN A 76 30.28 11.76 24.15
C GLN A 76 29.05 10.92 23.79
N VAL A 77 28.56 10.08 24.71
CA VAL A 77 27.31 9.33 24.51
C VAL A 77 26.11 10.28 24.42
N ASP A 78 26.06 11.31 25.27
CA ASP A 78 24.99 12.32 25.24
C ASP A 78 24.94 13.06 23.88
N ALA A 79 26.10 13.43 23.33
CA ALA A 79 26.17 14.02 22.00
C ALA A 79 25.68 13.07 20.90
N ARG A 80 26.00 11.77 21.01
CA ARG A 80 25.52 10.74 20.06
C ARG A 80 24.03 10.49 20.18
N ILE A 81 23.45 10.52 21.38
CA ILE A 81 21.99 10.44 21.58
C ILE A 81 21.31 11.61 20.89
N SER A 82 21.82 12.84 21.05
CA SER A 82 21.25 14.00 20.37
C SER A 82 21.30 13.88 18.84
N ALA A 83 22.35 13.25 18.29
CA ALA A 83 22.42 12.97 16.85
C ALA A 83 21.41 11.88 16.45
N ALA A 84 21.31 10.80 17.24
CA ALA A 84 20.36 9.71 17.02
C ALA A 84 18.90 10.17 17.09
N ASP A 85 18.57 11.13 17.96
CA ASP A 85 17.25 11.79 18.00
C ASP A 85 16.94 12.51 16.68
N GLY A 86 17.94 13.16 16.10
CA GLY A 86 17.81 13.80 14.78
C GLY A 86 17.53 12.77 13.68
N GLU A 87 18.23 11.65 13.69
CA GLU A 87 18.02 10.56 12.73
C GLU A 87 16.66 9.88 12.91
N CYS A 88 16.21 9.66 14.16
CA CYS A 88 14.87 9.14 14.44
C CYS A 88 13.78 10.03 13.84
N ARG A 89 13.89 11.36 14.05
CA ARG A 89 12.93 12.33 13.50
C ARG A 89 12.90 12.29 11.98
N LYS A 90 14.07 12.29 11.33
CA LYS A 90 14.16 12.20 9.85
C LYS A 90 13.54 10.90 9.33
N ALA A 91 13.81 9.78 10.00
CA ALA A 91 13.24 8.49 9.62
C ALA A 91 11.72 8.49 9.78
N ASP A 92 11.19 9.03 10.89
CA ASP A 92 9.75 9.18 11.12
C ASP A 92 9.08 10.08 10.08
N GLU A 93 9.71 11.20 9.71
CA GLU A 93 9.26 12.07 8.61
C GLU A 93 9.20 11.31 7.28
N GLN A 94 10.22 10.49 7.00
CA GLN A 94 10.25 9.65 5.81
C GLN A 94 9.15 8.58 5.80
N VAL A 95 8.78 8.02 6.98
CA VAL A 95 7.63 7.12 7.09
C VAL A 95 6.34 7.85 6.73
N VAL A 96 6.11 9.04 7.30
CA VAL A 96 4.92 9.84 7.03
C VAL A 96 4.81 10.17 5.54
N GLU A 97 5.89 10.58 4.91
CA GLU A 97 5.90 10.90 3.48
C GLU A 97 5.66 9.65 2.62
N SER A 98 6.28 8.53 2.96
CA SER A 98 6.06 7.25 2.27
C SER A 98 4.63 6.75 2.43
N MET A 99 4.00 6.98 3.59
CA MET A 99 2.58 6.65 3.82
C MET A 99 1.65 7.48 2.93
N LYS A 100 1.91 8.79 2.78
CA LYS A 100 1.13 9.65 1.87
C LYS A 100 1.24 9.16 0.43
N GLY A 101 2.46 8.93 -0.06
CA GLY A 101 2.69 8.44 -1.41
C GLY A 101 2.08 7.06 -1.68
N TYR A 102 2.07 6.16 -0.69
CA TYR A 102 1.34 4.90 -0.79
C TYR A 102 -0.17 5.09 -0.85
N HIS A 103 -0.73 5.98 -0.01
CA HIS A 103 -2.16 6.25 0.00
C HIS A 103 -2.65 6.81 -1.34
N GLU A 104 -1.90 7.75 -1.92
CA GLU A 104 -2.18 8.30 -3.25
C GLU A 104 -2.17 7.21 -4.33
N ALA A 105 -1.14 6.35 -4.34
CA ALA A 105 -1.06 5.25 -5.32
C ALA A 105 -2.26 4.28 -5.21
N VAL A 106 -2.71 3.97 -3.98
CA VAL A 106 -3.91 3.15 -3.75
C VAL A 106 -5.16 3.84 -4.29
N GLN A 107 -5.33 5.14 -4.05
CA GLN A 107 -6.47 5.90 -4.57
C GLN A 107 -6.50 5.90 -6.10
N GLU A 108 -5.35 6.15 -6.74
CA GLU A 108 -5.21 6.16 -8.18
C GLU A 108 -5.54 4.79 -8.80
N ARG A 109 -5.04 3.69 -8.22
CA ARG A 109 -5.39 2.34 -8.68
C ARG A 109 -6.88 2.09 -8.53
N ARG A 110 -7.47 2.41 -7.36
CA ARG A 110 -8.89 2.21 -7.09
C ARG A 110 -9.78 2.95 -8.09
N ALA A 111 -9.42 4.17 -8.48
CA ALA A 111 -10.17 4.94 -9.46
C ALA A 111 -10.27 4.20 -10.82
N ILE A 112 -9.16 3.66 -11.32
CA ILE A 112 -9.13 2.89 -12.57
C ILE A 112 -9.83 1.54 -12.41
N GLY A 113 -9.65 0.87 -11.26
CA GLY A 113 -10.34 -0.39 -10.95
C GLY A 113 -11.87 -0.24 -10.94
N GLN A 114 -12.39 0.83 -10.34
CA GLN A 114 -13.82 1.13 -10.35
C GLN A 114 -14.33 1.44 -11.75
N LEU A 115 -13.53 2.13 -12.59
CA LEU A 115 -13.90 2.37 -13.98
C LEU A 115 -13.98 1.06 -14.77
N ARG A 116 -13.04 0.13 -14.58
CA ARG A 116 -13.06 -1.21 -15.19
C ARG A 116 -14.33 -1.96 -14.80
N GLU A 117 -14.67 -1.96 -13.51
CA GLU A 117 -15.86 -2.64 -12.98
C GLU A 117 -17.14 -2.10 -13.61
N ARG A 118 -17.31 -0.76 -13.66
CA ARG A 118 -18.47 -0.14 -14.31
C ARG A 118 -18.56 -0.49 -15.80
N ARG A 119 -17.43 -0.52 -16.51
CA ARG A 119 -17.38 -0.91 -17.93
C ARG A 119 -17.73 -2.36 -18.14
N LEU A 120 -17.30 -3.24 -17.23
CA LEU A 120 -17.64 -4.66 -17.26
C LEU A 120 -19.15 -4.87 -17.07
N GLN A 121 -19.75 -4.18 -16.09
CA GLN A 121 -21.20 -4.23 -15.85
C GLN A 121 -22.01 -3.72 -17.06
N GLN A 122 -21.58 -2.61 -17.68
CA GLN A 122 -22.20 -2.10 -18.90
C GLN A 122 -22.14 -3.12 -20.04
N TRP A 123 -20.96 -3.71 -20.26
CA TRP A 123 -20.77 -4.73 -21.29
C TRP A 123 -21.65 -5.96 -21.07
N HIS A 124 -21.75 -6.46 -19.83
CA HIS A 124 -22.67 -7.55 -19.50
C HIS A 124 -24.13 -7.19 -19.79
N GLY A 125 -24.57 -5.99 -19.41
CA GLY A 125 -25.94 -5.52 -19.70
C GLY A 125 -26.22 -5.43 -21.20
N GLU A 126 -25.24 -5.00 -22.00
CA GLU A 126 -25.35 -4.98 -23.46
C GLU A 126 -25.41 -6.40 -24.06
N GLN A 127 -24.59 -7.34 -23.57
CA GLN A 127 -24.64 -8.73 -24.02
C GLN A 127 -26.00 -9.37 -23.72
N THR A 128 -26.53 -9.22 -22.51
CA THR A 128 -27.85 -9.75 -22.15
C THR A 128 -28.96 -9.16 -23.02
N ARG A 129 -28.91 -7.87 -23.34
CA ARG A 129 -29.88 -7.24 -24.26
C ARG A 129 -29.78 -7.77 -25.67
N LEU A 130 -28.56 -8.00 -26.18
CA LEU A 130 -28.34 -8.58 -27.50
C LEU A 130 -28.86 -10.02 -27.56
N GLU A 131 -28.56 -10.83 -26.53
CA GLU A 131 -29.04 -12.21 -26.41
C GLU A 131 -30.57 -12.26 -26.38
N GLN A 132 -31.21 -11.42 -25.56
CA GLN A 132 -32.67 -11.32 -25.49
C GLN A 132 -33.26 -10.94 -26.84
N LYS A 133 -32.70 -9.92 -27.52
CA LYS A 133 -33.14 -9.52 -28.85
C LYS A 133 -33.03 -10.66 -29.87
N THR A 134 -31.92 -11.41 -29.86
CA THR A 134 -31.77 -12.57 -30.75
C THR A 134 -32.77 -13.68 -30.44
N MET A 135 -33.11 -13.92 -29.17
CA MET A 135 -34.15 -14.88 -28.79
C MET A 135 -35.52 -14.45 -29.27
N ASP A 136 -35.87 -13.18 -29.12
CA ASP A 136 -37.15 -12.62 -29.58
C ASP A 136 -37.26 -12.71 -31.11
N GLU A 137 -36.20 -12.40 -31.85
CA GLU A 137 -36.15 -12.56 -33.31
C GLU A 137 -36.31 -14.03 -33.75
N VAL A 138 -35.67 -14.97 -33.06
CA VAL A 138 -35.84 -16.41 -33.32
C VAL A 138 -37.27 -16.87 -33.02
N ALA A 139 -37.89 -16.38 -31.94
CA ALA A 139 -39.28 -16.68 -31.60
C ALA A 139 -40.26 -16.15 -32.67
N LEU A 140 -40.08 -14.90 -33.12
CA LEU A 140 -40.88 -14.28 -34.17
C LEU A 140 -40.75 -15.01 -35.51
N THR A 141 -39.54 -15.39 -35.92
CA THR A 141 -39.33 -16.14 -37.17
C THR A 141 -39.92 -17.55 -37.12
N ARG A 142 -39.84 -18.24 -35.98
CA ARG A 142 -40.47 -19.54 -35.78
C ARG A 142 -42.00 -19.45 -35.80
N HIS A 143 -42.59 -18.48 -35.10
CA HIS A 143 -44.04 -18.32 -35.06
C HIS A 143 -44.63 -17.78 -36.36
N GLY A 144 -43.91 -16.91 -37.07
CA GLY A 144 -44.28 -16.46 -38.41
C GLY A 144 -44.37 -17.62 -39.41
N ARG A 145 -43.50 -18.64 -39.29
CA ARG A 145 -43.53 -19.87 -40.11
C ARG A 145 -44.68 -20.81 -39.78
N SER A 146 -45.15 -20.85 -38.53
CA SER A 146 -46.33 -21.64 -38.14
C SER A 146 -47.66 -20.95 -38.45
N GLY A 147 -47.70 -19.61 -38.51
CA GLY A 147 -48.91 -18.85 -38.86
C GLY A 147 -49.30 -18.93 -40.34
N THR A 148 -48.33 -19.12 -41.23
CA THR A 148 -48.58 -19.31 -42.68
C THR A 148 -49.02 -20.72 -43.06
N GLY A 149 -49.00 -21.69 -42.14
CA GLY A 149 -49.40 -23.08 -42.38
C GLY A 149 -50.84 -23.42 -41.99
N SER A 150 -51.64 -22.46 -41.50
CA SER A 150 -53.01 -22.72 -40.99
C SER A 150 -54.12 -22.04 -41.82
N LYS A 151 -53.81 -21.55 -43.02
CA LYS A 151 -54.76 -20.84 -43.89
C LYS A 151 -54.86 -21.50 -45.26
N GLY A 152 -55.35 -22.74 -45.27
CA GLY A 152 -55.60 -23.52 -46.47
C GLY A 152 -56.02 -24.91 -46.03
N ASP A 153 -57.30 -25.05 -45.69
CA ASP A 153 -58.10 -26.29 -45.71
C ASP A 153 -59.44 -26.00 -45.02
N ASN A 154 -60.26 -25.14 -45.63
CA ASN A 154 -61.70 -25.14 -45.41
C ASN A 154 -62.42 -24.43 -46.55
N GLU A 155 -62.56 -25.09 -47.70
CA GLU A 155 -63.65 -24.80 -48.65
C GLU A 155 -63.88 -25.98 -49.59
N ALA A 156 -65.17 -26.36 -49.71
CA ALA A 156 -65.82 -27.40 -50.51
C ALA A 156 -65.86 -28.84 -49.96
#